data_AF-A0A0C9YTW1-F1
#
_entry.id   AF-A0A0C9YTW1-F1
#
_cell.length_a   1.000
_cell.length_b   1.000
_cell.length_c   1.000
_cell.angle_alpha   90.00
_cell.angle_beta   90.00
_cell.angle_gamma   90.00
#
_symmetry.space_group_name_H-M   'P 1'
#
loop_
_entity.id
_entity.type
_entity.pdbx_description
1 polymer ?
#
loop_
_entity_poly.entity_id
_entity_poly.type
_entity_poly.pdbx_seq_one_letter_code
_entity_poly.pdbx_strand_id
1 'polypeptide(L)'
;MKKFVMDRAKTTKLDERIHAIWFCIPLNESHRMVMAAERKFFDECDTGHVPVIVLLTKADTLSLDAVQELMNKGMSLDDAMKGAVEIEKGIVNDCCVRVEGWLNKHKFPPKDYLSLTGMQSEGAECTALLTCTANALKEEGLQQLLISTQQSNLELCMEFAIMK
;
A
#
# COMPACT_ATOMS: atom_id res chain seq x y z
N MET A 1 -1.57 14.56 -14.06
CA MET A 1 -1.20 14.09 -12.71
C MET A 1 -0.49 15.15 -11.89
N LYS A 2 0.78 15.51 -12.15
CA LYS A 2 1.56 16.47 -11.32
C LYS A 2 0.81 17.76 -10.95
N LYS A 3 0.25 18.46 -11.95
CA LYS A 3 -0.55 19.67 -11.72
C LYS A 3 -1.71 19.44 -10.74
N PHE A 4 -2.49 18.39 -10.97
CA PHE A 4 -3.60 18.02 -10.08
C PHE A 4 -3.14 17.78 -8.64
N VAL A 5 -2.07 16.98 -8.45
CA VAL A 5 -1.54 16.70 -7.11
C VAL A 5 -1.06 17.97 -6.42
N MET A 6 -0.29 18.81 -7.12
CA MET A 6 0.21 20.07 -6.57
C MET A 6 -0.90 21.05 -6.23
N ASP A 7 -1.91 21.20 -7.11
CA ASP A 7 -3.04 22.10 -6.90
C ASP A 7 -3.88 21.64 -5.71
N ARG A 8 -4.15 20.34 -5.63
CA ARG A 8 -4.96 19.73 -4.56
C ARG A 8 -4.22 19.56 -3.23
N ALA A 9 -2.90 19.46 -3.24
CA ALA A 9 -2.10 19.43 -2.00
C ALA A 9 -2.02 20.81 -1.32
N LYS A 10 -2.19 21.89 -2.10
CA LYS A 10 -2.04 23.29 -1.63
C LYS A 10 -3.35 24.01 -1.37
N THR A 11 -4.49 23.43 -1.72
CA THR A 11 -5.79 24.04 -1.44
C THR A 11 -6.03 24.15 0.07
N THR A 12 -6.65 25.23 0.50
CA THR A 12 -6.97 25.49 1.91
C THR A 12 -8.28 24.85 2.35
N LYS A 13 -9.15 24.51 1.39
CA LYS A 13 -10.41 23.84 1.64
C LYS A 13 -10.17 22.35 1.88
N LEU A 14 -10.50 21.88 3.08
CA LEU A 14 -10.21 20.54 3.54
C LEU A 14 -10.85 19.45 2.67
N ASP A 15 -12.12 19.63 2.30
CA ASP A 15 -12.90 18.71 1.45
C ASP A 15 -12.42 18.66 0.00
N GLU A 16 -11.74 19.70 -0.47
CA GLU A 16 -11.13 19.75 -1.79
C GLU A 16 -9.66 19.30 -1.79
N ARG A 17 -9.06 19.05 -0.62
CA ARG A 17 -7.63 18.76 -0.43
C ARG A 17 -7.35 17.26 -0.51
N ILE A 18 -6.22 16.89 -1.10
CA ILE A 18 -5.69 15.52 -0.96
C ILE A 18 -4.98 15.44 0.40
N HIS A 19 -5.33 14.43 1.20
CA HIS A 19 -4.77 14.25 2.55
C HIS A 19 -3.63 13.25 2.61
N ALA A 20 -3.66 12.23 1.76
CA ALA A 20 -2.62 11.21 1.61
C ALA A 20 -2.66 10.66 0.18
N ILE A 21 -1.54 10.11 -0.28
CA ILE A 21 -1.44 9.43 -1.57
C ILE A 21 -0.97 8.00 -1.32
N TRP A 22 -1.77 7.03 -1.74
CA TRP A 22 -1.37 5.64 -1.84
C TRP A 22 -0.85 5.37 -3.25
N PHE A 23 0.45 5.14 -3.37
CA PHE A 23 1.11 4.88 -4.64
C PHE A 23 1.32 3.37 -4.82
N CYS A 24 0.46 2.73 -5.60
CA CYS A 24 0.47 1.28 -5.75
C CYS A 24 1.53 0.80 -6.76
N ILE A 25 2.37 -0.13 -6.34
CA ILE A 25 3.35 -0.83 -7.17
C ILE A 25 3.00 -2.33 -7.14
N PRO A 26 2.60 -2.92 -8.29
CA PRO A 26 2.27 -4.34 -8.34
C PRO A 26 3.55 -5.20 -8.38
N LEU A 27 3.66 -6.15 -7.45
CA LEU A 27 4.86 -6.99 -7.27
C LEU A 27 5.10 -7.98 -8.43
N ASN A 28 4.05 -8.42 -9.11
CA ASN A 28 4.17 -9.27 -10.31
C ASN A 28 4.76 -8.52 -11.52
N GLU A 29 4.77 -7.20 -11.49
CA GLU A 29 5.43 -6.34 -12.47
C GLU A 29 6.64 -5.64 -11.83
N SER A 30 7.18 -6.20 -10.75
CA SER A 30 8.28 -5.58 -10.02
C SER A 30 9.53 -5.35 -10.90
N HIS A 31 9.78 -6.25 -11.85
CA HIS A 31 10.83 -6.08 -12.86
C HIS A 31 10.64 -4.84 -13.76
N ARG A 32 9.42 -4.27 -13.82
CA ARG A 32 9.06 -3.03 -14.52
C ARG A 32 9.03 -1.80 -13.59
N MET A 33 9.38 -1.91 -12.31
CA MET A 33 9.27 -0.81 -11.33
C MET A 33 10.09 0.45 -11.67
N VAL A 34 11.04 0.34 -12.60
CA VAL A 34 11.88 1.45 -13.05
C VAL A 34 11.32 2.06 -14.34
N MET A 35 10.03 2.43 -14.34
CA MET A 35 9.42 3.09 -15.48
C MET A 35 9.47 4.61 -15.35
N ALA A 36 9.36 5.30 -16.49
CA ALA A 36 9.50 6.75 -16.57
C ALA A 36 8.43 7.49 -15.75
N ALA A 37 7.29 6.84 -15.45
CA ALA A 37 6.18 7.44 -14.73
C ALA A 37 6.47 7.61 -13.22
N GLU A 38 6.99 6.56 -12.58
CA GLU A 38 7.38 6.56 -11.17
C GLU A 38 8.51 7.57 -10.97
N ARG A 39 9.55 7.50 -11.80
CA ARG A 39 10.65 8.47 -11.78
C ARG A 39 10.12 9.90 -11.88
N LYS A 40 9.25 10.16 -12.86
CA LYS A 40 8.65 11.49 -13.04
C LYS A 40 7.84 11.94 -11.82
N PHE A 41 7.12 11.04 -11.17
CA PHE A 41 6.41 11.37 -9.94
C PHE A 41 7.40 11.73 -8.82
N PHE A 42 8.32 10.83 -8.48
CA PHE A 42 9.20 10.99 -7.32
C PHE A 42 10.33 12.02 -7.53
N ASP A 43 10.66 12.40 -8.76
CA ASP A 43 11.64 13.46 -9.05
C ASP A 43 10.99 14.85 -9.25
N GLU A 44 9.77 14.91 -9.80
CA GLU A 44 9.20 16.18 -10.22
C GLU A 44 7.96 16.63 -9.44
N CYS A 45 7.27 15.72 -8.72
CA CYS A 45 6.01 16.01 -8.06
C CYS A 45 6.20 16.32 -6.57
N ASP A 46 6.35 17.60 -6.24
CA ASP A 46 6.34 18.06 -4.85
C ASP A 46 4.92 17.96 -4.27
N THR A 47 4.70 16.99 -3.38
CA THR A 47 3.43 16.78 -2.68
C THR A 47 3.29 17.65 -1.42
N GLY A 48 4.33 18.43 -1.06
CA GLY A 48 4.34 19.31 0.10
C GLY A 48 4.12 18.57 1.42
N HIS A 49 2.96 18.79 2.04
CA HIS A 49 2.59 18.18 3.31
C HIS A 49 1.88 16.82 3.15
N VAL A 50 1.44 16.49 1.93
CA VAL A 50 0.72 15.26 1.64
C VAL A 50 1.70 14.09 1.62
N PRO A 51 1.58 13.11 2.55
CA PRO A 51 2.44 11.94 2.54
C PRO A 51 2.12 11.04 1.35
N VAL A 52 3.17 10.49 0.75
CA VAL A 52 3.07 9.42 -0.23
C VAL A 52 3.47 8.12 0.46
N ILE A 53 2.60 7.12 0.43
CA ILE A 53 2.85 5.78 0.97
C ILE A 53 2.87 4.83 -0.21
N VAL A 54 3.94 4.05 -0.35
CA VAL A 54 4.04 3.06 -1.42
C VAL A 54 3.37 1.77 -0.98
N LEU A 55 2.39 1.32 -1.75
CA LEU A 55 1.69 0.06 -1.51
C LEU A 55 2.21 -1.00 -2.48
N LEU A 56 2.89 -2.00 -1.96
CA LEU A 56 3.29 -3.18 -2.72
C LEU A 56 2.09 -4.12 -2.76
N THR A 57 1.56 -4.33 -3.96
CA THR A 57 0.29 -5.06 -4.16
C THR A 57 0.52 -6.32 -5.00
N LYS A 58 -0.50 -7.18 -5.07
CA LYS A 58 -0.49 -8.41 -5.87
C LYS A 58 0.58 -9.43 -5.44
N ALA A 59 1.00 -9.44 -4.18
CA ALA A 59 1.95 -10.45 -3.70
C ALA A 59 1.38 -11.87 -3.82
N ASP A 60 0.07 -12.00 -3.67
CA ASP A 60 -0.69 -13.24 -3.80
C ASP A 60 -0.56 -13.90 -5.19
N THR A 61 -0.25 -13.13 -6.23
CA THR A 61 0.04 -13.71 -7.55
C THR A 61 1.39 -14.44 -7.59
N LEU A 62 2.35 -14.05 -6.74
CA LEU A 62 3.66 -14.68 -6.65
C LEU A 62 3.58 -16.07 -6.02
N SER A 63 2.65 -16.27 -5.08
CA SER A 63 2.45 -17.57 -4.44
C SER A 63 1.85 -18.59 -5.40
N LEU A 64 0.93 -18.17 -6.28
CA LEU A 64 0.38 -19.05 -7.33
C LEU A 64 1.46 -19.58 -8.27
N ASP A 65 2.35 -18.69 -8.73
CA ASP A 65 3.49 -19.07 -9.57
C ASP A 65 4.44 -20.02 -8.82
N ALA A 66 4.74 -19.73 -7.56
CA ALA A 66 5.60 -20.57 -6.72
C ALA A 66 5.00 -21.96 -6.44
N VAL A 67 3.69 -22.04 -6.16
CA VAL A 67 2.99 -23.34 -6.00
C VAL A 67 3.11 -24.16 -7.27
N GLN A 68 2.86 -23.55 -8.43
CA GLN A 68 2.94 -24.25 -9.72
C GLN A 68 4.35 -24.79 -9.97
N GLU A 69 5.40 -24.01 -9.67
CA GLU A 69 6.77 -24.47 -9.77
C GLU A 69 7.11 -25.64 -8.83
N LEU A 70 6.65 -25.58 -7.57
CA LEU A 70 6.90 -26.63 -6.59
C LEU A 70 6.17 -27.93 -6.93
N MET A 71 4.94 -27.83 -7.46
CA MET A 71 4.21 -28.98 -7.99
C MET A 71 4.92 -29.58 -9.21
N ASN A 72 5.46 -28.76 -10.11
CA ASN A 72 6.26 -29.25 -11.24
C ASN A 72 7.55 -29.95 -10.79
N LYS A 73 8.06 -29.63 -9.59
CA LYS A 73 9.20 -30.32 -8.95
C LYS A 73 8.78 -31.60 -8.20
N GLY A 74 7.51 -32.00 -8.28
CA GLY A 74 7.00 -33.26 -7.72
C GLY A 74 6.52 -33.19 -6.28
N MET A 75 6.36 -31.99 -5.70
CA MET A 75 5.77 -31.84 -4.37
C MET A 75 4.27 -32.08 -4.38
N SER A 76 3.73 -32.55 -3.24
CA SER A 76 2.29 -32.59 -3.02
C SER A 76 1.71 -31.17 -2.99
N LEU A 77 0.40 -31.02 -3.22
CA LEU A 77 -0.25 -29.71 -3.16
C LEU A 77 -0.06 -29.04 -1.79
N ASP A 78 -0.16 -29.80 -0.69
CA ASP A 78 -0.02 -29.27 0.67
C ASP A 78 1.41 -28.79 0.95
N ASP A 79 2.41 -29.58 0.54
CA ASP A 79 3.83 -29.20 0.69
C ASP A 79 4.20 -28.02 -0.22
N ALA A 80 3.67 -28.00 -1.44
CA ALA A 80 3.86 -26.90 -2.38
C ALA A 80 3.23 -25.60 -1.86
N MET A 81 2.03 -25.65 -1.27
CA MET A 81 1.41 -24.48 -0.63
C MET A 81 2.23 -23.95 0.53
N LYS A 82 2.72 -24.83 1.42
CA LYS A 82 3.58 -24.42 2.54
C LYS A 82 4.90 -23.82 2.06
N GLY A 83 5.55 -24.44 1.07
CA GLY A 83 6.78 -23.93 0.47
C GLY A 83 6.58 -22.59 -0.24
N ALA A 84 5.45 -22.40 -0.92
CA ALA A 84 5.14 -21.18 -1.64
C ALA A 84 4.96 -19.97 -0.72
N VAL A 85 4.43 -20.15 0.50
CA VAL A 85 4.31 -19.05 1.47
C VAL A 85 5.67 -18.49 1.87
N GLU A 86 6.68 -19.35 2.09
CA GLU A 86 8.02 -18.89 2.43
C GLU A 86 8.74 -18.26 1.22
N ILE A 87 8.52 -18.79 0.02
CA ILE A 87 9.01 -18.18 -1.22
C ILE A 87 8.39 -16.80 -1.44
N GLU A 88 7.07 -16.67 -1.26
CA GLU A 88 6.34 -15.40 -1.38
C GLU A 88 6.92 -14.35 -0.43
N LYS A 89 7.07 -14.68 0.86
CA LYS A 89 7.68 -13.78 1.85
C LYS A 89 9.07 -13.33 1.44
N GLY A 90 9.90 -14.25 0.93
CA GLY A 90 11.24 -13.92 0.42
C GLY A 90 11.19 -12.93 -0.75
N ILE A 91 10.34 -13.19 -1.75
CA ILE A 91 10.19 -12.32 -2.92
C ILE A 91 9.65 -10.94 -2.53
N VAL A 92 8.65 -10.89 -1.65
CA VAL A 92 8.10 -9.63 -1.13
C VAL A 92 9.20 -8.83 -0.46
N ASN A 93 9.94 -9.43 0.48
CA ASN A 93 11.00 -8.76 1.20
C ASN A 93 12.10 -8.24 0.26
N ASP A 94 12.57 -9.07 -0.67
CA ASP A 94 13.57 -8.67 -1.66
C ASP A 94 13.08 -7.53 -2.55
N CYS A 95 11.79 -7.56 -2.92
CA CYS A 95 11.18 -6.49 -3.68
C CYS A 95 11.07 -5.20 -2.87
N CYS A 96 10.62 -5.26 -1.61
CA CYS A 96 10.58 -4.11 -0.70
C CYS A 96 11.95 -3.43 -0.65
N VAL A 97 13.01 -4.19 -0.34
CA VAL A 97 14.37 -3.65 -0.22
C VAL A 97 14.83 -2.98 -1.52
N ARG A 98 14.54 -3.58 -2.68
CA ARG A 98 14.88 -2.97 -3.98
C ARG A 98 14.10 -1.68 -4.24
N VAL A 99 12.79 -1.68 -4.00
CA VAL A 99 11.92 -0.52 -4.21
C VAL A 99 12.31 0.63 -3.29
N GLU A 100 12.53 0.34 -2.01
CA GLU A 100 13.00 1.29 -1.01
C GLU A 100 14.35 1.88 -1.42
N GLY A 101 15.33 1.03 -1.72
CA GLY A 101 16.65 1.45 -2.13
C GLY A 101 16.68 2.26 -3.43
N TRP A 102 15.67 2.10 -4.29
CA TRP A 102 15.52 2.89 -5.51
C TRP A 102 14.81 4.21 -5.25
N LEU A 103 13.63 4.19 -4.61
CA LEU A 103 12.80 5.36 -4.38
C LEU A 103 13.40 6.36 -3.39
N ASN A 104 14.17 5.88 -2.41
CA ASN A 104 14.86 6.75 -1.45
C ASN A 104 15.97 7.60 -2.07
N LYS A 105 16.34 7.35 -3.33
CA LYS A 105 17.33 8.15 -4.08
C LYS A 105 16.70 9.30 -4.85
N HIS A 106 15.37 9.37 -4.92
CA HIS A 106 14.66 10.42 -5.64
C HIS A 106 14.45 11.67 -4.80
N LYS A 107 14.10 12.77 -5.48
CA LYS A 107 13.98 14.10 -4.85
C LYS A 107 12.87 14.16 -3.78
N PHE A 108 11.78 13.45 -4.02
CA PHE A 108 10.60 13.42 -3.15
C PHE A 108 10.30 11.98 -2.75
N PRO A 109 11.11 11.35 -1.87
CA PRO A 109 10.92 9.95 -1.51
C PRO A 109 9.58 9.74 -0.78
N PRO A 110 8.99 8.54 -0.86
CA PRO A 110 7.79 8.22 -0.09
C PRO A 110 8.08 8.25 1.42
N LYS A 111 7.02 8.45 2.19
CA LYS A 111 7.06 8.52 3.65
C LYS A 111 7.14 7.14 4.29
N ASP A 112 6.51 6.15 3.68
CA ASP A 112 6.42 4.80 4.20
C ASP A 112 6.12 3.77 3.08
N TYR A 113 6.29 2.50 3.40
CA TYR A 113 6.10 1.36 2.50
C TYR A 113 5.26 0.30 3.19
N LEU A 114 4.30 -0.29 2.46
CA LEU A 114 3.44 -1.32 3.01
C LEU A 114 3.16 -2.38 1.94
N SER A 115 3.37 -3.65 2.29
CA SER A 115 2.91 -4.77 1.47
C SER A 115 1.49 -5.15 1.86
N LEU A 116 0.61 -5.26 0.87
CA LEU A 116 -0.79 -5.65 1.05
C LEU A 116 -1.10 -6.88 0.20
N THR A 117 -1.80 -7.83 0.81
CA THR A 117 -2.26 -9.07 0.19
C THR A 117 -3.75 -9.26 0.43
N GLY A 118 -4.44 -9.96 -0.47
CA GLY A 118 -5.85 -10.32 -0.25
C GLY A 118 -6.85 -9.16 -0.32
N MET A 119 -6.45 -7.99 -0.85
CA MET A 119 -7.31 -6.79 -0.95
C MET A 119 -8.54 -6.97 -1.86
N GLN A 120 -8.58 -8.03 -2.66
CA GLN A 120 -9.72 -8.42 -3.49
C GLN A 120 -10.88 -9.02 -2.69
N SER A 121 -10.63 -9.46 -1.46
CA SER A 121 -11.62 -10.13 -0.63
C SER A 121 -12.46 -9.10 0.14
N GLU A 122 -13.77 -9.31 0.16
CA GLU A 122 -14.66 -8.54 1.04
C GLU A 122 -14.26 -8.78 2.50
N GLY A 123 -14.10 -7.71 3.29
CA GLY A 123 -13.61 -7.80 4.66
C GLY A 123 -12.10 -7.95 4.81
N ALA A 124 -11.31 -7.68 3.76
CA ALA A 124 -9.86 -7.62 3.86
C ALA A 124 -9.39 -6.68 4.98
N GLU A 125 -8.39 -7.12 5.74
CA GLU A 125 -7.82 -6.40 6.88
C GLU A 125 -7.16 -5.11 6.39
N CYS A 126 -7.67 -3.94 6.82
CA CYS A 126 -7.16 -2.62 6.41
C CYS A 126 -6.45 -1.87 7.54
N THR A 127 -6.34 -2.44 8.74
CA THR A 127 -5.74 -1.82 9.92
C THR A 127 -4.29 -1.47 9.65
N ALA A 128 -3.52 -2.34 8.99
CA ALA A 128 -2.15 -2.03 8.63
C ALA A 128 -2.05 -0.77 7.73
N LEU A 129 -2.93 -0.65 6.73
CA LEU A 129 -2.99 0.49 5.82
C LEU A 129 -3.44 1.78 6.53
N LEU A 130 -4.49 1.69 7.35
CA LEU A 130 -5.01 2.81 8.12
C LEU A 130 -4.00 3.30 9.15
N THR A 131 -3.32 2.39 9.84
CA THR A 131 -2.28 2.70 10.83
C THR A 131 -1.08 3.37 10.17
N CYS A 132 -0.58 2.81 9.07
CA CYS A 132 0.49 3.41 8.27
C CYS A 132 0.09 4.80 7.79
N THR A 133 -1.14 4.97 7.30
CA THR A 133 -1.65 6.27 6.83
C THR A 133 -1.74 7.29 7.97
N ALA A 134 -2.30 6.91 9.12
CA ALA A 134 -2.36 7.77 10.29
C ALA A 134 -0.96 8.23 10.73
N ASN A 135 0.00 7.31 10.81
CA ASN A 135 1.37 7.61 11.21
C ASN A 135 2.11 8.51 10.20
N ALA A 136 1.76 8.41 8.91
CA ALA A 136 2.39 9.20 7.85
C ALA A 136 1.88 10.64 7.76
N LEU A 137 0.64 10.90 8.20
CA LEU A 137 0.05 12.24 8.22
C LEU A 137 0.86 13.18 9.12
N LYS A 138 1.15 14.39 8.66
CA LYS A 138 1.88 15.41 9.43
C LYS A 138 0.97 16.25 10.33
N GLU A 139 -0.30 16.38 9.96
CA GLU A 139 -1.27 17.23 10.66
C GLU A 139 -2.04 16.40 11.68
N GLU A 140 -1.89 16.73 12.98
CA GLU A 140 -2.58 16.03 14.07
C GLU A 140 -4.11 16.03 13.90
N GLY A 141 -4.68 17.14 13.42
CA GLY A 141 -6.12 17.22 13.12
C GLY A 141 -6.57 16.22 12.06
N LEU A 142 -5.75 15.94 11.04
CA LEU A 142 -6.06 14.92 10.03
C LEU A 142 -5.92 13.51 10.61
N GLN A 143 -4.93 13.28 11.47
CA GLN A 143 -4.77 12.01 12.17
C GLN A 143 -5.98 11.72 13.04
N GLN A 144 -6.39 12.68 13.87
CA GLN A 144 -7.55 12.54 14.74
C GLN A 144 -8.84 12.35 13.94
N LEU A 145 -9.01 13.07 12.82
CA LEU A 145 -10.16 12.91 11.92
C LEU A 145 -10.23 11.51 11.32
N LEU A 146 -9.09 10.95 10.87
CA LEU A 146 -9.03 9.59 10.35
C LEU A 146 -9.41 8.57 11.42
N ILE A 147 -8.80 8.67 12.62
CA ILE A 147 -9.03 7.74 13.72
C ILE A 147 -10.49 7.79 14.20
N SER A 148 -11.04 9.00 14.39
CA SER A 148 -12.41 9.16 14.88
C SER A 148 -13.44 8.62 13.89
N THR A 149 -13.21 8.80 12.58
CA THR A 149 -14.10 8.26 11.54
C THR A 149 -14.14 6.73 11.60
N GLN A 150 -13.01 6.06 11.85
CA GLN A 150 -12.98 4.60 11.98
C GLN A 150 -13.68 4.13 13.27
N GLN A 151 -13.50 4.85 14.38
CA GLN A 151 -14.17 4.54 15.64
C GLN A 151 -15.69 4.68 15.54
N SER A 152 -16.19 5.79 14.98
CA SER A 152 -17.62 6.01 14.80
C SER A 152 -18.26 4.98 13.88
N ASN A 153 -17.57 4.57 12.80
CA ASN A 153 -18.06 3.49 11.94
C ASN A 153 -18.22 2.18 12.71
N LEU A 154 -17.25 1.83 13.57
CA LEU A 154 -17.32 0.62 14.39
C LEU A 154 -18.45 0.69 15.43
N GLU A 155 -18.59 1.82 16.13
CA GLU A 155 -19.65 2.05 17.11
C GLU A 155 -21.04 1.89 16.49
N LEU A 156 -21.28 2.54 15.34
CA LEU A 156 -22.52 2.38 14.59
C LEU A 156 -22.75 0.92 14.18
N CYS A 157 -21.72 0.24 13.67
CA CYS A 157 -21.82 -1.18 13.32
C CYS A 157 -22.25 -2.05 14.52
N MET A 158 -21.73 -1.75 15.73
CA MET A 158 -22.12 -2.46 16.95
C MET A 158 -23.56 -2.17 17.35
N GLU A 159 -24.00 -0.90 17.31
CA GLU A 159 -25.39 -0.53 17.61
C GLU A 159 -26.39 -1.26 16.71
N PHE A 160 -26.15 -1.25 15.39
CA PHE A 160 -27.02 -1.94 14.43
C PHE A 160 -26.98 -3.47 14.55
N ALA A 161 -25.89 -4.04 15.07
CA ALA A 161 -25.80 -5.48 15.33
C ALA A 161 -26.59 -5.90 16.58
N ILE A 162 -26.69 -5.05 17.61
CA ILE A 162 -27.44 -5.31 18.85
C ILE A 162 -28.95 -5.08 18.65
N MET A 163 -29.33 -4.19 17.75
CA MET A 163 -30.74 -3.91 17.43
C MET A 163 -31.43 -4.96 16.56
N LYS A 164 -30.72 -6.01 16.13
CA LYS A 164 -31.25 -7.18 15.41
C LYS A 164 -31.36 -8.38 16.34
#